data_AF-A0A6B2G4D7-F1
#
_entry.id   AF-A0A6B2G4D7-F1
#
_cell.length_a   1.000
_cell.length_b   1.000
_cell.length_c   1.000
_cell.angle_alpha   90.00
_cell.angle_beta   90.00
_cell.angle_gamma   90.00
#
_symmetry.space_group_name_H-M   'P 1'
#
loop_
_entity.id
_entity.type
_entity.pdbx_description
1 polymer ?
#
loop_
_entity_poly.entity_id
_entity_poly.type
_entity_poly.pdbx_seq_one_letter_code
_entity_poly.pdbx_strand_id
1 'polypeptide(L)'
;NIETIDRNFPGNCFVGTRAILSFSENFDSPGPHMQVIKNMLIQLFQTPPSPKNRTLVDHIFNFSFLDGRIWFRNYQIIESQPNDIIEIGPRFTLNPILIFKGAFCDKIIYKNPDYVPPSVYLKKITKSAVIKTRKRITKRYFKKSKLETNPRFPDEIDRVFDIS
;
A
#
# COMPACT_ATOMS: atom_id res chain seq x y z
N ASN A 1 3.06 -0.39 -3.77
CA ASN A 1 4.39 0.21 -3.59
C ASN A 1 5.37 -0.79 -4.15
N ILE A 2 5.73 -0.62 -5.42
CA ILE A 2 6.66 -1.49 -6.15
C ILE A 2 7.57 -0.50 -6.88
N GLU A 3 8.86 -0.63 -6.68
CA GLU A 3 9.91 0.14 -7.31
C GLU A 3 10.88 -0.85 -7.94
N THR A 4 11.07 -0.73 -9.24
CA THR A 4 11.96 -1.56 -10.06
C THR A 4 13.15 -0.73 -10.54
N ILE A 5 13.86 -1.18 -11.57
CA ILE A 5 15.00 -0.49 -12.21
C ILE A 5 14.72 0.97 -12.63
N ASP A 6 13.45 1.37 -12.79
CA ASP A 6 13.09 2.77 -13.08
C ASP A 6 13.54 3.74 -11.96
N ARG A 7 13.82 3.22 -10.76
CA ARG A 7 14.49 3.95 -9.68
C ARG A 7 15.99 3.70 -9.75
N ASN A 8 16.78 4.76 -9.56
CA ASN A 8 18.24 4.70 -9.70
C ASN A 8 18.88 3.95 -8.52
N PHE A 9 18.85 2.61 -8.56
CA PHE A 9 19.51 1.74 -7.60
C PHE A 9 20.97 1.50 -8.03
N PRO A 10 21.97 1.89 -7.24
CA PRO A 10 23.37 1.82 -7.65
C PRO A 10 24.00 0.43 -7.43
N GLY A 11 23.33 -0.48 -6.72
CA GLY A 11 23.86 -1.81 -6.41
C GLY A 11 23.69 -2.81 -7.55
N ASN A 12 24.52 -3.86 -7.54
CA ASN A 12 24.39 -5.01 -8.43
C ASN A 12 24.70 -6.32 -7.68
N CYS A 13 24.23 -7.47 -8.19
CA CYS A 13 24.62 -8.79 -7.69
C CYS A 13 24.73 -9.79 -8.85
N PHE A 14 25.50 -10.85 -8.65
CA PHE A 14 25.59 -11.96 -9.58
C PHE A 14 24.26 -12.70 -9.68
N VAL A 15 23.89 -13.11 -10.89
CA VAL A 15 22.66 -13.86 -11.11
C VAL A 15 22.85 -15.29 -10.59
N GLY A 16 21.93 -15.73 -9.72
CA GLY A 16 21.88 -17.11 -9.23
C GLY A 16 22.74 -17.39 -8.00
N THR A 17 23.39 -16.39 -7.41
CA THR A 17 24.01 -16.50 -6.08
C THR A 17 22.96 -16.67 -4.99
N ARG A 18 23.41 -17.11 -3.81
CA ARG A 18 22.52 -17.32 -2.66
C ARG A 18 22.36 -16.03 -1.86
N ALA A 19 21.12 -15.56 -1.74
CA ALA A 19 20.78 -14.46 -0.86
C ALA A 19 20.86 -14.87 0.62
N ILE A 20 21.33 -13.96 1.48
CA ILE A 20 21.01 -14.02 2.91
C ILE A 20 19.59 -13.49 3.10
N LEU A 21 18.77 -14.22 3.84
CA LEU A 21 17.43 -13.76 4.20
C LEU A 21 17.48 -13.16 5.61
N SER A 22 17.21 -11.86 5.71
CA SER A 22 17.11 -11.13 6.97
C SER A 22 15.64 -10.82 7.27
N PHE A 23 15.21 -11.10 8.51
CA PHE A 23 13.84 -10.85 8.98
C PHE A 23 13.87 -10.00 10.25
N SER A 24 13.01 -8.99 10.32
CA SER A 24 12.79 -8.24 11.56
C SER A 24 12.16 -9.12 12.65
N GLU A 25 12.43 -8.81 13.92
CA GLU A 25 11.86 -9.49 15.10
C GLU A 25 10.32 -9.52 15.10
N ASN A 26 9.69 -8.53 14.47
CA ASN A 26 8.25 -8.41 14.33
C ASN A 26 7.60 -9.56 13.53
N PHE A 27 8.36 -10.48 12.93
CA PHE A 27 7.79 -11.71 12.37
C PHE A 27 7.53 -12.81 13.42
N ASP A 28 8.13 -12.70 14.60
CA ASP A 28 8.03 -13.74 15.63
C ASP A 28 6.96 -13.43 16.69
N SER A 29 6.62 -12.14 16.93
CA SER A 29 5.82 -11.68 18.08
C SER A 29 4.33 -11.32 17.88
N PRO A 30 3.81 -10.86 16.71
CA PRO A 30 2.41 -10.42 16.61
C PRO A 30 1.40 -11.57 16.46
N GLY A 31 1.87 -12.81 16.23
CA GLY A 31 1.02 -14.01 16.22
C GLY A 31 1.52 -15.11 15.28
N PRO A 32 0.89 -16.31 15.32
CA PRO A 32 1.34 -17.49 14.58
C PRO A 32 1.26 -17.30 13.06
N HIS A 33 0.35 -16.45 12.58
CA HIS A 33 0.21 -16.13 11.17
C HIS A 33 1.49 -15.49 10.58
N MET A 34 2.26 -14.72 11.35
CA MET A 34 3.53 -14.15 10.91
C MET A 34 4.66 -15.16 10.84
N GLN A 35 4.71 -16.11 11.77
CA GLN A 35 5.69 -17.20 11.73
C GLN A 35 5.46 -18.10 10.49
N VAL A 36 4.19 -18.39 10.16
CA VAL A 36 3.83 -19.11 8.93
C VAL A 36 4.29 -18.34 7.69
N ILE A 37 4.03 -17.03 7.65
CA ILE A 37 4.46 -16.19 6.52
C ILE A 37 5.98 -16.10 6.41
N LYS A 38 6.70 -15.97 7.53
CA LYS A 38 8.18 -16.02 7.58
C LYS A 38 8.68 -17.32 6.97
N ASN A 39 8.16 -18.48 7.40
CA ASN A 39 8.57 -19.78 6.87
C ASN A 39 8.26 -19.93 5.37
N MET A 40 7.11 -19.42 4.92
CA MET A 40 6.76 -19.43 3.49
C MET A 40 7.72 -18.56 2.67
N LEU A 41 8.07 -17.36 3.15
CA LEU A 41 9.04 -16.48 2.49
C LEU A 41 10.44 -17.10 2.45
N ILE A 42 10.83 -17.78 3.53
CA ILE A 42 12.07 -18.54 3.56
C ILE A 42 12.08 -19.58 2.44
N GLN A 43 11.04 -20.42 2.33
CA GLN A 43 10.97 -21.45 1.28
C GLN A 43 10.93 -20.86 -0.14
N LEU A 44 10.27 -19.72 -0.31
CA LEU A 44 10.13 -19.06 -1.61
C LEU A 44 11.43 -18.42 -2.11
N PHE A 45 12.16 -17.76 -1.22
CA PHE A 45 13.34 -16.97 -1.56
C PHE A 45 14.67 -17.69 -1.29
N GLN A 46 14.64 -18.87 -0.68
CA GLN A 46 15.84 -19.70 -0.55
C GLN A 46 16.30 -20.20 -1.93
N THR A 47 17.55 -19.91 -2.25
CA THR A 47 18.21 -20.51 -3.42
C THR A 47 18.45 -22.00 -3.14
N PRO A 48 17.95 -22.91 -4.00
CA PRO A 48 18.17 -24.34 -3.80
C PRO A 48 19.66 -24.68 -3.91
N PRO A 49 20.14 -25.70 -3.18
CA PRO A 49 21.52 -26.14 -3.28
C PRO A 49 21.78 -26.65 -4.70
N SER A 50 22.72 -26.02 -5.41
CA SER A 50 23.11 -26.39 -6.77
C SER A 50 24.63 -26.55 -6.84
N PRO A 51 25.15 -27.57 -7.56
CA PRO A 51 26.59 -27.75 -7.76
C PRO A 51 27.27 -26.56 -8.44
N LYS A 52 26.52 -25.75 -9.22
CA LYS A 52 27.00 -24.56 -9.90
C LYS A 52 27.01 -23.31 -9.02
N ASN A 53 26.09 -23.24 -8.05
CA ASN A 53 25.90 -22.06 -7.19
C ASN A 53 26.80 -22.13 -5.95
N ARG A 54 28.02 -22.65 -6.11
CA ARG A 54 28.96 -22.89 -5.02
C ARG A 54 29.29 -21.54 -4.36
N THR A 55 28.72 -21.39 -3.17
CA THR A 55 29.21 -20.63 -2.01
C THR A 55 29.23 -19.11 -2.06
N LEU A 56 29.12 -18.45 -3.21
CA LEU A 56 29.14 -16.99 -3.23
C LEU A 56 27.83 -16.40 -2.69
N VAL A 57 27.97 -15.54 -1.69
CA VAL A 57 26.91 -14.76 -1.06
C VAL A 57 27.30 -13.30 -1.20
N ASP A 58 26.61 -12.58 -2.07
CA ASP A 58 26.91 -11.20 -2.45
C ASP A 58 25.73 -10.25 -2.23
N HIS A 59 24.57 -10.77 -1.81
CA HIS A 59 23.38 -9.96 -1.57
C HIS A 59 22.49 -10.47 -0.43
N ILE A 60 21.65 -9.57 0.06
CA ILE A 60 20.74 -9.74 1.19
C ILE A 60 19.32 -9.37 0.75
N PHE A 61 18.38 -10.26 1.02
CA PHE A 61 16.95 -9.96 1.02
C PHE A 61 16.51 -9.63 2.43
N ASN A 62 16.10 -8.38 2.64
CA ASN A 62 15.61 -7.89 3.92
C ASN A 62 14.09 -7.82 3.92
N PHE A 63 13.48 -8.45 4.92
CA PHE A 63 12.05 -8.43 5.19
C PHE A 63 11.79 -7.73 6.53
N SER A 64 11.05 -6.63 6.50
CA SER A 64 10.69 -5.89 7.71
C SER A 64 9.17 -5.77 7.83
N PHE A 65 8.61 -6.11 9.00
CA PHE A 65 7.17 -5.95 9.26
C PHE A 65 6.90 -4.65 10.01
N LEU A 66 6.24 -3.69 9.34
CA LEU A 66 5.91 -2.37 9.86
C LEU A 66 4.55 -1.91 9.31
N ASP A 67 3.72 -1.32 10.16
CA ASP A 67 2.39 -0.78 9.82
C ASP A 67 1.48 -1.80 9.12
N GLY A 68 1.46 -3.04 9.62
CA GLY A 68 0.65 -4.13 9.06
C GLY A 68 1.11 -4.59 7.67
N ARG A 69 2.31 -4.19 7.25
CA ARG A 69 2.86 -4.47 5.93
C ARG A 69 4.26 -5.07 6.02
N ILE A 70 4.57 -5.93 5.06
CA ILE A 70 5.89 -6.52 4.91
C ILE A 70 6.63 -5.72 3.84
N TRP A 71 7.73 -5.11 4.22
CA TRP A 71 8.63 -4.38 3.35
C TRP A 71 9.75 -5.30 2.89
N PHE A 72 9.96 -5.38 1.58
CA PHE A 72 11.07 -6.08 0.97
C PHE A 72 12.08 -5.10 0.42
N ARG A 73 13.37 -5.39 0.66
CA ARG A 73 14.51 -4.68 0.06
C ARG A 73 15.61 -5.66 -0.30
N ASN A 74 16.34 -5.35 -1.37
CA ASN A 74 17.48 -6.12 -1.85
C ASN A 74 18.75 -5.28 -1.79
N TYR A 75 19.79 -5.81 -1.14
CA TYR A 75 21.04 -5.12 -0.90
C TYR A 75 22.24 -5.94 -1.38
N GLN A 76 23.19 -5.29 -2.02
CA GLN A 76 24.52 -5.80 -2.30
C GLN A 76 25.40 -5.71 -1.05
N ILE A 77 26.19 -6.75 -0.82
CA ILE A 77 27.26 -6.77 0.19
C ILE A 77 28.54 -6.25 -0.46
N ILE A 78 29.15 -5.23 0.13
CA ILE A 78 30.45 -4.71 -0.33
C ILE A 78 31.57 -5.41 0.44
N GLU A 79 32.38 -6.23 -0.22
CA GLU A 79 33.51 -6.91 0.43
C GLU A 79 34.62 -5.93 0.88
N SER A 80 34.82 -4.83 0.16
CA SER A 80 35.87 -3.84 0.45
C SER A 80 35.57 -2.94 1.65
N GLN A 81 34.31 -2.86 2.09
CA GLN A 81 33.87 -2.02 3.21
C GLN A 81 32.97 -2.84 4.14
N PRO A 82 33.54 -3.45 5.20
CA PRO A 82 32.78 -4.26 6.13
C PRO A 82 31.71 -3.39 6.80
N ASN A 83 30.44 -3.81 6.67
CA ASN A 83 29.20 -3.15 7.13
C ASN A 83 28.52 -2.18 6.16
N ASP A 84 29.11 -1.90 4.99
CA ASP A 84 28.42 -1.13 3.97
C ASP A 84 27.62 -2.04 3.02
N ILE A 85 26.38 -1.63 2.77
CA ILE A 85 25.45 -2.31 1.88
C ILE A 85 24.84 -1.30 0.91
N ILE A 86 24.67 -1.71 -0.36
CA ILE A 86 24.13 -0.85 -1.42
C ILE A 86 22.80 -1.41 -1.90
N GLU A 87 21.77 -0.57 -2.05
CA GLU A 87 20.47 -1.02 -2.55
C GLU A 87 20.55 -1.37 -4.06
N ILE A 88 20.14 -2.59 -4.42
CA ILE A 88 20.06 -3.11 -5.80
C ILE A 88 18.64 -2.94 -6.36
N GLY A 89 17.65 -3.14 -5.50
CA GLY A 89 16.25 -3.31 -5.90
C GLY A 89 15.92 -4.75 -6.36
N PRO A 90 14.65 -5.06 -6.64
CA PRO A 90 13.48 -4.17 -6.49
C PRO A 90 13.11 -3.91 -5.03
N ARG A 91 12.33 -2.86 -4.80
CA ARG A 91 11.68 -2.60 -3.50
C ARG A 91 10.19 -2.81 -3.64
N PHE A 92 9.59 -3.58 -2.74
CA PHE A 92 8.14 -3.70 -2.73
C PHE A 92 7.58 -3.88 -1.32
N THR A 93 6.26 -3.73 -1.23
CA THR A 93 5.53 -3.91 0.01
C THR A 93 4.40 -4.90 -0.18
N LEU A 94 4.36 -5.95 0.63
CA LEU A 94 3.28 -6.93 0.70
C LEU A 94 2.33 -6.59 1.84
N ASN A 95 1.04 -6.80 1.62
CA ASN A 95 0.01 -6.67 2.65
C ASN A 95 -0.71 -8.02 2.75
N PRO A 96 -0.49 -8.81 3.81
CA PRO A 96 -1.17 -10.08 4.00
C PRO A 96 -2.69 -9.89 4.02
N ILE A 97 -3.42 -10.68 3.22
CA ILE A 97 -4.89 -10.56 3.11
C ILE A 97 -5.56 -11.74 3.79
N LEU A 98 -5.27 -12.95 3.30
CA LEU A 98 -5.87 -14.21 3.71
C LEU A 98 -4.78 -15.29 3.78
N ILE A 99 -4.95 -16.25 4.67
CA ILE A 99 -4.20 -17.51 4.65
C ILE A 99 -5.22 -18.66 4.60
N PHE A 100 -5.00 -19.56 3.66
CA PHE A 100 -5.79 -20.78 3.48
C PHE A 100 -5.07 -21.97 4.13
N LYS A 101 -5.84 -22.96 4.60
CA LYS A 101 -5.29 -24.19 5.19
C LYS A 101 -4.51 -25.04 4.17
N GLY A 102 -4.95 -25.02 2.91
CA GLY A 102 -4.42 -25.80 1.81
C GLY A 102 -4.25 -24.97 0.56
N ALA A 103 -3.97 -25.63 -0.56
CA ALA A 103 -3.69 -24.96 -1.82
C ALA A 103 -4.94 -24.34 -2.45
N PHE A 104 -4.79 -23.13 -3.00
CA PHE A 104 -5.76 -22.39 -3.82
C PHE A 104 -7.12 -22.06 -3.19
N CYS A 105 -7.95 -23.04 -2.86
CA CYS A 105 -9.39 -22.87 -2.56
C CYS A 105 -9.84 -23.59 -1.28
N ASP A 106 -8.96 -23.75 -0.29
CA ASP A 106 -9.30 -24.39 0.98
C ASP A 106 -9.96 -23.40 1.97
N LYS A 107 -10.29 -23.87 3.16
CA LYS A 107 -10.82 -23.07 4.27
C LYS A 107 -9.81 -21.98 4.68
N ILE A 108 -10.34 -20.76 4.85
CA ILE A 108 -9.58 -19.63 5.39
C ILE A 108 -9.30 -19.88 6.88
N ILE A 109 -8.02 -19.82 7.26
CA ILE A 109 -7.55 -19.97 8.64
C ILE A 109 -7.13 -18.63 9.26
N TYR A 110 -6.81 -17.64 8.43
CA TYR A 110 -6.50 -16.29 8.88
C TYR A 110 -7.03 -15.27 7.88
N LYS A 111 -7.56 -14.17 8.40
CA LYS A 111 -8.01 -13.00 7.64
C LYS A 111 -7.48 -11.75 8.32
N ASN A 112 -6.77 -10.91 7.56
CA ASN A 112 -6.28 -9.64 8.08
C ASN A 112 -7.47 -8.69 8.34
N PRO A 113 -7.70 -8.25 9.60
CA PRO A 113 -8.79 -7.33 9.93
C PRO A 113 -8.58 -5.92 9.36
N ASP A 114 -7.32 -5.50 9.20
CA ASP A 114 -6.97 -4.14 8.77
C ASP A 114 -6.96 -3.98 7.25
N TYR A 115 -7.00 -5.09 6.51
CA TYR A 115 -7.01 -5.06 5.06
C TYR A 115 -8.34 -4.56 4.51
N VAL A 116 -8.31 -3.40 3.84
CA VAL A 116 -9.43 -2.88 3.06
C VAL A 116 -9.13 -3.05 1.57
N PRO A 117 -9.97 -3.78 0.82
CA PRO A 117 -9.81 -3.89 -0.63
C PRO A 117 -9.86 -2.52 -1.32
N PRO A 118 -9.03 -2.27 -2.35
CA PRO A 118 -9.04 -1.01 -3.08
C PRO A 118 -10.42 -0.65 -3.66
N SER A 119 -11.18 -1.64 -4.12
CA SER A 119 -12.54 -1.44 -4.64
C SER A 119 -13.50 -0.86 -3.60
N VAL A 120 -13.41 -1.33 -2.35
CA VAL A 120 -14.22 -0.83 -1.23
C VAL A 120 -13.81 0.59 -0.86
N TYR A 121 -12.50 0.86 -0.85
CA TYR A 121 -11.97 2.21 -0.61
C TYR A 121 -12.45 3.19 -1.68
N LEU A 122 -12.34 2.83 -2.96
CA LEU A 122 -12.84 3.63 -4.09
C LEU A 122 -14.35 3.87 -3.98
N LYS A 123 -15.13 2.84 -3.64
CA LYS A 123 -16.58 2.97 -3.42
C LYS A 123 -16.91 3.95 -2.30
N LYS A 124 -16.11 4.02 -1.23
CA LYS A 124 -16.28 5.00 -0.15
C LYS A 124 -16.02 6.43 -0.66
N ILE A 125 -14.97 6.64 -1.45
CA ILE A 125 -14.64 7.95 -2.04
C ILE A 125 -15.72 8.41 -3.01
N THR A 126 -16.14 7.55 -3.94
CA THR A 126 -17.16 7.91 -4.93
C THR A 126 -18.50 8.20 -4.25
N LYS A 127 -18.88 7.40 -3.24
CA LYS A 127 -20.10 7.63 -2.45
C LYS A 127 -20.05 8.97 -1.70
N SER A 128 -18.91 9.33 -1.09
CA SER A 128 -18.79 10.62 -0.37
C SER A 128 -18.85 11.81 -1.33
N ALA A 129 -18.26 11.69 -2.52
CA ALA A 129 -18.35 12.70 -3.58
C ALA A 129 -19.80 12.89 -4.05
N VAL A 130 -20.53 11.80 -4.30
CA VAL A 130 -21.96 11.83 -4.68
C VAL A 130 -22.80 12.49 -3.59
N ILE A 131 -22.58 12.15 -2.32
CA ILE A 131 -23.29 12.76 -1.18
C ILE A 131 -23.01 14.27 -1.12
N LYS A 132 -21.76 14.70 -1.29
CA LYS A 132 -21.38 16.12 -1.31
C LYS A 132 -22.08 16.87 -2.44
N THR A 133 -22.15 16.29 -3.63
CA THR A 133 -22.86 16.87 -4.78
C THR A 133 -24.37 16.98 -4.51
N ARG A 134 -25.02 15.93 -3.99
CA ARG A 134 -26.44 15.96 -3.61
C ARG A 134 -26.73 17.03 -2.56
N LYS A 135 -25.87 17.19 -1.56
CA LYS A 135 -25.98 18.27 -0.55
C LYS A 135 -25.88 19.67 -1.17
N ARG A 136 -25.00 19.86 -2.17
CA ARG A 136 -24.89 21.14 -2.90
C ARG A 136 -26.14 21.44 -3.72
N ILE A 137 -26.67 20.45 -4.43
CA ILE A 137 -27.87 20.56 -5.25
C ILE A 137 -29.08 20.91 -4.37
N THR A 138 -29.31 20.13 -3.31
CA THR A 138 -30.40 20.40 -2.35
C THR A 138 -30.29 21.79 -1.73
N LYS A 139 -29.09 22.21 -1.28
CA LYS A 139 -28.87 23.58 -0.77
C LYS A 139 -29.22 24.68 -1.79
N ARG A 140 -28.94 24.47 -3.08
CA ARG A 140 -29.33 25.41 -4.14
C ARG A 140 -30.86 25.47 -4.30
N TYR A 141 -31.53 24.32 -4.33
CA TYR A 141 -32.99 24.26 -4.38
C TYR A 141 -33.62 24.96 -3.17
N PHE A 142 -33.15 24.70 -1.95
CA PHE A 142 -33.62 25.37 -0.73
C PHE A 142 -33.40 26.89 -0.75
N LYS A 143 -32.27 27.37 -1.29
CA LYS A 143 -32.03 28.82 -1.44
C LYS A 143 -33.01 29.44 -2.44
N LYS A 144 -33.25 28.76 -3.57
CA LYS A 144 -34.19 29.21 -4.60
C LYS A 144 -35.62 29.26 -4.06
N SER A 145 -36.08 28.21 -3.39
CA SER A 145 -37.42 28.20 -2.79
C SER A 145 -37.58 29.30 -1.73
N LYS A 146 -36.55 29.55 -0.90
CA LYS A 146 -36.60 30.65 0.09
C LYS A 146 -36.72 32.04 -0.55
N LEU A 147 -36.03 32.27 -1.69
CA LEU A 147 -36.15 33.51 -2.47
C LEU A 147 -37.54 33.66 -3.08
N GLU A 148 -38.14 32.57 -3.55
CA GLU A 148 -39.50 32.57 -4.12
C GLU A 148 -40.58 32.80 -3.06
N THR A 149 -40.44 32.21 -1.86
CA THR A 149 -41.42 32.36 -0.75
C THR A 149 -41.34 33.70 -0.04
N ASN A 150 -40.21 34.41 -0.14
CA ASN A 150 -40.03 35.73 0.45
C ASN A 150 -39.70 36.72 -0.68
N PRO A 151 -40.69 37.06 -1.53
CA PRO A 151 -40.47 38.02 -2.59
C PRO A 151 -39.99 39.32 -1.95
N ARG A 152 -38.86 39.85 -2.45
CA ARG A 152 -38.38 41.16 -2.01
C ARG A 152 -39.44 42.16 -2.45
N PHE A 153 -40.17 42.72 -1.49
CA PHE A 153 -41.05 43.83 -1.78
C PHE A 153 -40.17 44.98 -2.30
N PRO A 154 -40.53 45.64 -3.42
CA PRO A 154 -39.80 46.81 -3.88
C PRO A 154 -39.83 47.86 -2.78
N ASP A 155 -38.66 48.35 -2.37
CA ASP A 155 -38.59 49.46 -1.42
C ASP A 155 -39.08 50.73 -2.14
N GLU A 156 -39.79 51.64 -1.46
CA GLU A 156 -40.36 52.84 -2.09
C GLU A 156 -39.31 53.73 -2.79
N ILE A 157 -38.04 53.59 -2.41
CA ILE A 157 -36.88 54.33 -2.93
C ILE A 157 -36.44 53.80 -4.31
N ASP A 158 -36.73 52.54 -4.66
CA ASP A 158 -36.34 51.94 -5.95
C ASP A 158 -37.04 52.63 -7.14
N ARG A 159 -38.18 53.30 -6.92
CA ARG A 159 -38.92 54.04 -7.97
C ARG A 159 -38.34 55.41 -8.32
N VAL A 160 -37.42 55.93 -7.53
CA VAL A 160 -36.86 57.29 -7.71
C VAL A 160 -35.91 57.35 -8.90
N PHE A 161 -35.32 56.22 -9.30
CA PHE A 161 -34.30 56.15 -10.36
C PHE A 161 -34.85 55.75 -11.74
N ASP A 162 -36.14 55.43 -11.86
CA ASP A 162 -36.79 55.10 -13.14
C ASP A 162 -37.34 56.34 -13.89
N ILE A 163 -37.16 57.55 -13.33
CA ILE A 163 -37.57 58.82 -13.95
C ILE A 163 -36.31 59.58 -14.37
N SER A 164 -35.70 59.16 -15.49
CA SER A 164 -34.68 59.92 -16.23
C SER A 164 -34.82 59.71 -17.72
#